data_AF-A0A6H1NKK0-F1
#
_entry.id   AF-A0A6H1NKK0-F1
#
_cell.length_a   1.000
_cell.length_b   1.000
_cell.length_c   1.000
_cell.angle_alpha   90.00
_cell.angle_beta   90.00
_cell.angle_gamma   90.00
#
_symmetry.space_group_name_H-M   'P 1'
#
loop_
_entity.id
_entity.type
_entity.pdbx_description
1 polymer ?
#
loop_
_entity_poly.entity_id
_entity_poly.type
_entity_poly.pdbx_seq_one_letter_code
_entity_poly.pdbx_strand_id
1 'polypeptide(L)'
;MQKPVLGGFLGYFVTELGTQNELNHFWAYSDLEDRRSWRARLAETEQWQDRLSIIRPMIMTVSNKIMYPTSFSPIRSLPVINNDPQTAFAEN
;
A
#
# COMPACT_ATOMS: atom_id res chain seq x y z
N MET A 1 -2.96 8.11 7.78
CA MET A 1 -4.42 8.06 7.54
C MET A 1 -4.83 6.86 6.69
N GLN A 2 -4.16 6.56 5.57
CA GLN A 2 -4.47 5.33 4.79
C GLN A 2 -4.14 4.03 5.55
N LYS A 3 -2.99 3.98 6.23
CA LYS A 3 -2.51 2.81 7.00
C LYS A 3 -3.57 2.19 7.94
N PRO A 4 -4.23 2.96 8.82
CA PRO A 4 -5.24 2.40 9.72
C PRO A 4 -6.55 1.95 9.03
N VAL A 5 -6.84 2.44 7.82
CA VAL A 5 -8.08 2.10 7.10
C VAL A 5 -7.89 0.93 6.16
N LEU A 6 -6.79 0.87 5.41
CA LEU A 6 -6.58 -0.16 4.38
C LEU A 6 -6.09 -1.50 4.95
N GLY A 7 -5.45 -1.49 6.13
CA GLY A 7 -4.76 -2.67 6.64
C GLY A 7 -3.59 -3.11 5.75
N GLY A 8 -2.84 -4.13 6.18
CA GLY A 8 -1.88 -4.84 5.31
C GLY A 8 -0.79 -3.97 4.64
N PHE A 9 -0.33 -2.90 5.30
CA PHE A 9 0.72 -2.04 4.76
C PHE A 9 2.04 -2.81 4.59
N LEU A 10 2.57 -2.86 3.36
CA LEU A 10 3.84 -3.54 3.06
C LEU A 10 5.00 -2.56 2.89
N GLY A 11 4.74 -1.36 2.39
CA GLY A 11 5.81 -0.41 2.12
C GLY A 11 5.38 0.80 1.32
N TYR A 12 6.21 1.85 1.42
CA TYR A 12 6.03 3.12 0.73
C TYR A 12 7.42 3.65 0.37
N PHE A 13 7.66 3.90 -0.90
CA PHE A 13 8.98 4.13 -1.46
C PHE A 13 8.94 5.31 -2.43
N VAL A 14 10.02 6.09 -2.43
CA VAL A 14 10.32 7.06 -3.48
C VAL A 14 11.39 6.48 -4.39
N THR A 15 11.30 6.74 -5.68
CA THR A 15 12.29 6.25 -6.64
C THR A 15 13.52 7.17 -6.64
N GLU A 16 14.66 6.65 -6.18
CA GLU A 16 15.96 7.36 -6.21
C GLU A 16 16.63 7.25 -7.59
N LEU A 17 16.60 6.05 -8.20
CA LEU A 17 17.18 5.76 -9.51
C LEU A 17 16.12 5.13 -10.41
N GLY A 18 15.91 5.70 -11.61
CA GLY A 18 14.87 5.29 -12.56
C GLY A 18 13.90 6.42 -12.88
N THR A 19 12.59 6.14 -12.88
CA THR A 19 11.54 7.16 -13.06
C THR A 19 11.54 8.11 -11.87
N GLN A 20 11.96 9.35 -12.08
CA GLN A 20 11.99 10.36 -11.01
C GLN A 20 10.59 10.86 -10.65
N ASN A 21 10.46 11.41 -9.44
CA ASN A 21 9.20 11.90 -8.87
C ASN A 21 8.10 10.82 -8.80
N GLU A 22 8.51 9.56 -8.70
CA GLU A 22 7.61 8.42 -8.63
C GLU A 22 7.46 7.92 -7.19
N LEU A 23 6.22 7.59 -6.82
CA LEU A 23 5.83 7.13 -5.51
C LEU A 23 5.23 5.74 -5.58
N ASN A 24 5.94 4.76 -5.04
CA ASN A 24 5.58 3.36 -5.08
C ASN A 24 5.06 2.90 -3.72
N HIS A 25 3.86 2.32 -3.68
CA HIS A 25 3.24 1.88 -2.43
C HIS A 25 2.58 0.52 -2.56
N PHE A 26 2.78 -0.32 -1.55
CA PHE A 26 2.37 -1.71 -1.58
C PHE A 26 1.45 -2.02 -0.39
N TRP A 27 0.34 -2.68 -0.71
CA TRP A 27 -0.70 -3.07 0.23
C TRP A 27 -1.08 -4.51 -0.06
N ALA A 28 -1.15 -5.31 0.99
CA ALA A 28 -1.62 -6.69 0.93
C ALA A 28 -3.08 -6.76 1.37
N TYR A 29 -3.84 -7.55 0.65
CA TYR A 29 -5.25 -7.84 0.90
C TYR A 29 -5.46 -9.35 0.84
N SER A 30 -6.44 -9.86 1.59
CA SER A 30 -6.75 -11.30 1.57
C SER A 30 -7.29 -11.73 0.22
N ASP A 31 -8.13 -10.90 -0.41
CA ASP A 31 -8.66 -11.07 -1.75
C ASP A 31 -9.03 -9.73 -2.41
N LEU A 32 -9.57 -9.79 -3.62
CA LEU A 32 -9.95 -8.59 -4.38
C LEU A 32 -11.22 -7.90 -3.86
N GLU A 33 -12.11 -8.64 -3.19
CA GLU A 33 -13.34 -8.09 -2.61
C GLU A 33 -13.04 -7.36 -1.31
N ASP A 34 -12.17 -7.92 -0.47
CA ASP A 34 -11.59 -7.27 0.70
C ASP A 34 -10.88 -5.97 0.30
N ARG A 35 -10.04 -6.00 -0.76
CA ARG A 35 -9.47 -4.78 -1.33
C ARG A 35 -10.54 -3.75 -1.73
N ARG A 36 -11.63 -4.21 -2.37
CA ARG A 36 -12.71 -3.32 -2.85
C ARG A 36 -13.41 -2.65 -1.67
N SER A 37 -13.74 -3.41 -0.62
CA SER A 37 -14.45 -2.92 0.56
C SER A 37 -13.62 -1.90 1.34
N TRP A 38 -12.34 -2.19 1.61
CA TRP A 38 -11.45 -1.27 2.32
C TRP A 38 -11.19 0.03 1.55
N ARG A 39 -11.04 -0.05 0.22
CA ARG A 39 -10.85 1.14 -0.61
C ARG A 39 -12.13 1.99 -0.71
N ALA A 40 -13.32 1.37 -0.72
CA ALA A 40 -14.58 2.09 -0.66
C ALA A 40 -14.71 2.86 0.67
N ARG A 41 -14.43 2.19 1.79
CA ARG A 41 -14.42 2.82 3.12
C ARG A 41 -13.40 3.98 3.21
N LEU A 42 -12.22 3.82 2.64
CA LEU A 42 -11.24 4.90 2.58
C LEU A 42 -11.77 6.10 1.77
N ALA A 43 -12.43 5.85 0.63
CA ALA A 43 -12.99 6.90 -0.22
C ALA A 43 -14.09 7.73 0.49
N GLU A 44 -14.84 7.12 1.40
CA GLU A 44 -15.87 7.78 2.21
C GLU A 44 -15.30 8.64 3.35
N THR A 45 -14.01 8.49 3.69
CA THR A 45 -13.41 9.23 4.81
C THR A 45 -13.13 10.69 4.41
N GLU A 46 -13.74 11.64 5.11
CA GLU A 46 -13.61 13.09 4.85
C GLU A 46 -12.14 13.54 4.82
N GLN A 47 -11.36 13.14 5.82
CA GLN A 47 -9.92 13.43 5.90
C GLN A 47 -9.14 12.92 4.67
N TRP A 48 -9.58 11.83 4.05
CA TRP A 48 -8.96 11.30 2.83
C TRP A 48 -9.35 12.12 1.60
N GLN A 49 -10.61 12.57 1.52
CA GLN A 49 -11.09 13.44 0.44
C GLN A 49 -10.36 14.79 0.44
N ASP A 50 -10.16 15.40 1.61
CA ASP A 50 -9.42 16.65 1.76
C ASP A 50 -7.99 16.51 1.24
N ARG A 51 -7.30 15.42 1.60
CA ARG A 51 -5.93 15.15 1.14
C ARG A 51 -5.88 14.82 -0.34
N LEU A 52 -6.88 14.11 -0.87
CA LEU A 52 -6.98 13.84 -2.30
C LEU A 52 -7.07 15.13 -3.11
N SER A 53 -7.74 16.17 -2.60
CA SER A 53 -7.83 17.45 -3.32
C SER A 53 -6.46 18.12 -3.50
N ILE A 54 -5.57 17.96 -2.52
CA ILE A 54 -4.19 18.47 -2.56
C ILE A 54 -3.30 17.60 -3.45
N ILE A 55 -3.44 16.27 -3.36
CA ILE A 55 -2.54 15.33 -4.03
C ILE A 55 -2.90 15.15 -5.51
N ARG A 56 -4.19 15.13 -5.86
CA ARG A 56 -4.65 14.87 -7.25
C ARG A 56 -3.98 15.76 -8.31
N PRO A 57 -3.85 17.09 -8.11
CA PRO A 57 -3.17 17.96 -9.06
C PRO A 57 -1.68 17.65 -9.24
N MET A 58 -1.04 17.00 -8.26
CA MET A 58 0.39 16.65 -8.29
C MET A 58 0.63 15.34 -9.06
N ILE A 59 -0.41 14.58 -9.37
CA ILE A 59 -0.31 13.29 -10.04
C ILE A 59 -0.41 13.50 -11.56
N MET A 60 0.68 13.19 -12.26
CA MET A 60 0.67 13.16 -13.74
C MET A 60 0.12 11.85 -14.29
N THR A 61 0.53 10.72 -13.69
CA THR A 61 0.16 9.37 -14.14
C THR A 61 -0.03 8.46 -12.93
N VAL A 62 -0.99 7.53 -13.01
CA VAL A 62 -1.20 6.47 -12.01
C VAL A 62 -1.16 5.11 -12.69
N SER A 63 -0.43 4.18 -12.10
CA SER A 63 -0.41 2.77 -12.50
C SER A 63 -0.58 1.88 -11.28
N ASN A 64 -1.33 0.79 -11.41
CA ASN A 64 -1.56 -0.18 -10.33
C ASN A 64 -1.42 -1.60 -10.89
N LYS A 65 -0.90 -2.52 -10.09
CA LYS A 65 -0.81 -3.95 -10.44
C LYS A 65 -1.30 -4.80 -9.27
N ILE A 66 -1.98 -5.90 -9.59
CA ILE A 66 -2.26 -6.97 -8.62
C ILE A 66 -1.21 -8.04 -8.83
N MET A 67 -0.57 -8.46 -7.74
CA MET A 67 0.51 -9.43 -7.75
C MET A 67 0.18 -10.54 -6.77
N TYR A 68 0.53 -11.78 -7.15
CA TYR A 68 0.47 -12.92 -6.26
C TYR A 68 1.89 -13.26 -5.81
N PRO A 69 2.14 -13.40 -4.49
CA PRO A 69 3.46 -13.77 -4.00
C PRO A 69 3.85 -15.17 -4.49
N THR A 70 5.10 -15.35 -4.88
CA THR A 70 5.64 -16.68 -5.24
C THR A 70 5.81 -17.55 -4.00
N SER A 71 5.96 -18.86 -4.21
CA SER A 71 6.10 -19.86 -3.14
C SER A 71 7.33 -19.72 -2.26
N PHE A 72 8.25 -18.79 -2.53
CA PHE A 72 9.43 -18.48 -1.72
C PHE A 72 9.44 -17.03 -1.22
N SER A 73 8.44 -16.21 -1.60
CA SER A 73 8.32 -14.83 -1.11
C SER A 73 8.10 -14.84 0.42
N PRO A 74 8.71 -13.91 1.17
CA PRO A 74 8.50 -13.82 2.62
C PRO A 74 7.11 -13.28 2.98
N ILE A 75 6.46 -12.56 2.07
CA ILE A 75 5.16 -11.92 2.31
C ILE A 75 4.03 -12.94 2.04
N ARG A 76 3.79 -13.87 2.98
CA ARG A 76 2.78 -14.95 2.81
C ARG A 76 1.55 -14.88 3.70
N SER A 77 1.63 -14.25 4.87
CA SER A 77 0.51 -14.23 5.81
C SER A 77 0.11 -12.81 6.18
N LEU A 78 -1.21 -12.55 6.13
CA LEU A 78 -1.81 -11.32 6.61
C LEU A 78 -2.42 -11.57 8.00
N PRO A 79 -2.38 -10.59 8.92
CA PRO A 79 -1.66 -9.33 8.78
C PRO A 79 -0.14 -9.59 8.74
N VAL A 80 0.61 -8.80 7.97
CA VAL A 80 2.09 -8.80 8.11
C VAL A 80 2.36 -8.23 9.50
N ILE A 81 2.53 -9.13 10.45
CA ILE A 81 2.82 -8.81 11.85
C ILE A 81 4.28 -8.35 11.87
N ASN A 82 4.59 -7.25 12.57
CA ASN A 82 5.94 -6.66 12.69
C ASN A 82 7.04 -7.61 13.23
N ASN A 83 6.73 -8.87 13.53
CA ASN A 83 7.65 -9.86 14.10
C ASN A 83 8.13 -10.93 13.12
N ASP A 84 7.90 -10.78 11.81
CA ASP A 84 8.49 -11.71 10.83
C ASP A 84 9.97 -11.34 10.56
N PRO A 85 10.94 -12.19 10.98
CA PRO A 85 12.37 -11.92 10.83
C PRO A 85 12.83 -11.86 9.37
N GLN A 86 11.97 -12.21 8.40
CA GLN A 86 12.27 -12.15 6.97
C GLN A 86 11.71 -10.90 6.28
N THR A 87 11.11 -9.97 7.04
CA THR A 87 10.66 -8.69 6.51
C THR A 87 11.64 -7.58 6.85
N ALA A 88 11.76 -6.58 5.97
CA ALA A 88 12.64 -5.41 6.16
C ALA A 88 12.27 -4.52 7.36
N PHE A 89 11.31 -4.94 8.19
CA PHE A 89 10.82 -4.28 9.39
C PHE A 89 11.25 -5.00 10.68
N ALA A 90 12.08 -6.03 10.60
CA ALA A 90 12.74 -6.59 11.78
C ALA A 90 13.74 -5.55 12.32
N GLU A 91 13.31 -4.79 13.33
CA GLU A 91 14.18 -3.88 14.09
C GLU A 91 15.19 -4.70 14.91
N ASN A 92 16.45 -4.22 14.93
CA ASN A 92 17.41 -4.49 16.00
C ASN A 92 16.98 -3.77 17.28
#